data_AF-A0A8B8BML0-F1
#
_entry.id   AF-A0A8B8BML0-F1
#
_cell.length_a   1.000
_cell.length_b   1.000
_cell.length_c   1.000
_cell.angle_alpha   90.00
_cell.angle_beta   90.00
_cell.angle_gamma   90.00
#
_symmetry.space_group_name_H-M   'P 1'
#
loop_
_entity.id
_entity.type
_entity.pdbx_description
1 polymer ?
#
loop_
_entity_poly.entity_id
_entity_poly.type
_entity_poly.pdbx_seq_one_letter_code
_entity_poly.pdbx_strand_id
1 'polypeptide(L)'
;MSRFCVYLVVFCAMCCRFSVLSYPQGAPVRTESCVNLQPVHTDPLSNQPVQNQKGTTKPYRILVSQQQYQTCTTTQQCGLQPLQVSIQGQGGLFRGFIVQARTPSGGSRSWGQFFPLQTGDSKVIQCQNGLTLTHTANNDKNIVRFAWIPEPGMRDQVQFVATVVQNLRTIYPGVYSAQLRPVGAGLPGSAPLKTAGVISLVTSVIAILL
;
A
#
# COMPACT_ATOMS: atom_id res chain seq x y z
N MET A 1 22.56 8.24 -58.36
CA MET A 1 21.93 8.15 -57.01
C MET A 1 21.74 6.69 -56.69
N SER A 2 22.50 6.19 -55.71
CA SER A 2 22.81 4.77 -55.54
C SER A 2 21.59 3.97 -55.07
N ARG A 3 21.40 2.77 -55.66
CA ARG A 3 20.34 1.80 -55.30
C ARG A 3 20.28 1.50 -53.79
N PHE A 4 21.40 1.67 -53.08
CA PHE A 4 21.50 1.61 -51.62
C PHE A 4 20.56 2.58 -50.88
N CYS A 5 20.35 3.78 -51.42
CA CYS A 5 19.53 4.81 -50.78
C CYS A 5 18.04 4.43 -50.82
N VAL A 6 17.60 3.76 -51.89
CA VAL A 6 16.21 3.31 -52.05
C VAL A 6 15.90 2.15 -51.09
N TYR A 7 16.83 1.20 -50.93
CA TYR A 7 16.63 0.08 -49.99
C TYR A 7 16.58 0.54 -48.52
N LEU A 8 17.37 1.56 -48.16
CA LEU A 8 17.42 2.09 -46.80
C LEU A 8 16.14 2.84 -46.42
N VAL A 9 15.53 3.57 -47.37
CA VAL A 9 14.24 4.26 -47.18
C VAL A 9 13.08 3.26 -47.07
N VAL A 10 13.09 2.19 -47.87
CA VAL A 10 12.04 1.14 -47.82
C VAL A 10 12.11 0.34 -46.52
N PHE A 11 13.31 0.01 -46.03
CA PHE A 11 13.50 -0.71 -44.77
C PHE A 11 13.05 0.13 -43.55
N CYS A 12 13.39 1.42 -43.52
CA CYS A 12 12.98 2.34 -42.46
C CYS A 12 11.45 2.52 -42.40
N ALA A 13 10.78 2.62 -43.55
CA ALA A 13 9.32 2.73 -43.63
C ALA A 13 8.58 1.44 -43.19
N MET A 14 9.21 0.27 -43.32
CA MET A 14 8.64 -1.02 -42.89
C MET A 14 8.77 -1.24 -41.37
N CYS A 15 9.84 -0.73 -40.75
CA CYS A 15 10.02 -0.78 -39.29
C CYS A 15 9.06 0.14 -38.52
N CYS A 16 8.54 1.21 -39.14
CA CYS A 16 7.59 2.13 -38.52
C CYS A 16 6.13 1.62 -38.44
N ARG A 17 5.83 0.42 -38.94
CA ARG A 17 4.45 -0.13 -38.99
C ARG A 17 4.12 -1.14 -37.90
N PHE A 18 5.07 -1.52 -37.05
CA PHE A 18 4.82 -2.39 -35.90
C PHE A 18 4.60 -1.56 -34.64
N SER A 19 3.53 -0.77 -34.63
CA SER A 19 2.97 -0.30 -33.37
C SER A 19 2.35 -1.51 -32.67
N VAL A 20 3.11 -2.17 -31.80
CA VAL A 20 2.51 -3.11 -30.84
C VAL A 20 1.63 -2.27 -29.92
N LEU A 21 0.32 -2.34 -30.15
CA LEU A 21 -0.70 -1.95 -29.18
C LEU A 21 -0.55 -2.91 -27.99
N SER A 22 0.37 -2.60 -27.09
CA SER A 22 0.37 -3.21 -25.77
C SER A 22 -0.93 -2.77 -25.10
N TYR A 23 -1.91 -3.68 -25.04
CA TYR A 23 -2.97 -3.62 -24.04
C TYR A 23 -2.32 -3.23 -22.71
N PRO A 24 -2.89 -2.33 -21.90
CA PRO A 24 -2.28 -1.93 -20.64
C PRO A 24 -2.31 -3.11 -19.67
N GLN A 25 -1.35 -4.03 -19.83
CA GLN A 25 -1.05 -5.12 -18.92
C GLN A 25 -0.15 -4.53 -17.86
N GLY A 26 -0.75 -3.82 -16.91
CA GLY A 26 -0.01 -3.22 -15.82
C GLY A 26 -0.80 -2.22 -15.00
N ALA A 27 -0.09 -1.61 -14.07
CA ALA A 27 -0.55 -0.55 -13.18
C ALA A 27 -1.49 0.47 -13.84
N PRO A 28 -2.43 1.04 -13.07
CA PRO A 28 -3.29 2.12 -13.55
C PRO A 28 -2.46 3.26 -14.15
N VAL A 29 -2.72 3.57 -15.43
CA VAL A 29 -2.05 4.65 -16.16
C VAL A 29 -2.76 5.99 -16.03
N ARG A 30 -4.01 5.98 -15.54
CA ARG A 30 -4.82 7.20 -15.34
C ARG A 30 -4.64 7.74 -13.94
N THR A 31 -4.35 9.03 -13.85
CA THR A 31 -4.15 9.76 -12.59
C THR A 31 -5.39 9.69 -11.69
N GLU A 32 -6.60 9.70 -12.26
CA GLU A 32 -7.84 9.64 -11.46
C GLU A 32 -8.02 8.29 -10.76
N SER A 33 -7.56 7.19 -11.38
CA SER A 33 -7.62 5.86 -10.78
C SER A 33 -6.77 5.75 -9.52
N CYS A 34 -5.66 6.50 -9.43
CA CYS A 34 -4.87 6.58 -8.20
C CYS A 34 -5.60 7.32 -7.07
N VAL A 35 -6.20 8.47 -7.39
CA VAL A 35 -6.84 9.33 -6.39
C VAL A 35 -8.10 8.69 -5.82
N ASN A 36 -8.87 8.00 -6.66
CA ASN A 36 -10.10 7.34 -6.23
C ASN A 36 -9.87 5.89 -5.79
N LEU A 37 -8.66 5.34 -6.01
CA LEU A 37 -8.34 3.91 -5.87
C LEU A 37 -9.34 3.04 -6.63
N GLN A 38 -9.82 3.49 -7.77
CA GLN A 38 -10.78 2.75 -8.58
C GLN A 38 -10.18 2.49 -9.95
N PRO A 39 -9.82 1.24 -10.27
CA PRO A 39 -9.37 0.90 -11.60
C PRO A 39 -10.55 1.04 -12.56
N VAL A 40 -10.31 1.63 -13.73
CA VAL A 40 -11.30 1.71 -14.80
C VAL A 40 -11.01 0.55 -15.75
N HIS A 41 -11.82 -0.50 -15.65
CA HIS A 41 -11.79 -1.63 -16.60
C HIS A 41 -13.07 -1.65 -17.41
N THR A 42 -12.91 -1.97 -18.70
CA THR A 42 -14.02 -2.22 -19.60
C THR A 42 -14.15 -3.72 -19.81
N ASP A 43 -15.39 -4.18 -19.79
CA ASP A 43 -15.77 -5.55 -20.10
C ASP A 43 -15.44 -5.88 -21.57
N PRO A 44 -14.62 -6.90 -21.86
CA PRO A 44 -14.24 -7.20 -23.25
C PRO A 44 -15.38 -7.67 -24.15
N LEU A 45 -16.50 -8.14 -23.57
CA LEU A 45 -17.65 -8.66 -24.32
C LEU A 45 -18.72 -7.59 -24.54
N SER A 46 -19.03 -6.80 -23.51
CA SER A 46 -20.08 -5.77 -23.57
C SER A 46 -19.57 -4.37 -23.89
N ASN A 47 -18.25 -4.17 -23.86
CA ASN A 47 -17.60 -2.87 -23.96
C ASN A 47 -18.12 -1.84 -22.94
N GLN A 48 -18.66 -2.30 -21.80
CA GLN A 48 -19.18 -1.47 -20.72
C GLN A 48 -18.22 -1.42 -19.52
N PRO A 49 -18.25 -0.34 -18.70
CA PRO A 49 -17.46 -0.27 -17.48
C PRO A 49 -17.82 -1.39 -16.50
N VAL A 50 -16.80 -2.10 -16.03
CA VAL A 50 -16.96 -3.15 -15.01
C VAL A 50 -17.31 -2.48 -13.68
N GLN A 51 -18.43 -2.91 -13.11
CA GLN A 51 -18.89 -2.41 -11.82
C GLN A 51 -18.07 -3.01 -10.69
N ASN A 52 -17.70 -2.17 -9.73
CA ASN A 52 -17.06 -2.61 -8.50
C ASN A 52 -17.99 -3.52 -7.70
N GLN A 53 -17.42 -4.52 -7.04
CA GLN A 53 -18.17 -5.38 -6.14
C GLN A 53 -18.75 -4.55 -5.00
N LYS A 54 -20.06 -4.70 -4.77
CA LYS A 54 -20.81 -4.02 -3.72
C LYS A 54 -20.90 -4.98 -2.52
N GLY A 55 -20.50 -4.52 -1.34
CA GLY A 55 -20.55 -5.34 -0.12
C GLY A 55 -19.44 -5.00 0.86
N THR A 56 -19.67 -5.36 2.12
CA THR A 56 -18.70 -5.20 3.22
C THR A 56 -17.73 -6.38 3.30
N THR A 57 -18.17 -7.58 2.95
CA THR A 57 -17.35 -8.79 2.94
C THR A 57 -16.45 -8.82 1.71
N LYS A 58 -15.13 -8.89 1.94
CA LYS A 58 -14.11 -8.94 0.89
C LYS A 58 -13.23 -10.16 1.15
N PRO A 59 -12.92 -11.00 0.15
CA PRO A 59 -12.07 -12.19 0.34
C PRO A 59 -10.58 -11.83 0.43
N TYR A 60 -10.27 -10.59 0.83
CA TYR A 60 -8.92 -10.04 0.89
C TYR A 60 -8.77 -9.19 2.14
N ARG A 61 -7.56 -9.21 2.71
CA ARG A 61 -7.22 -8.40 3.89
C ARG A 61 -5.84 -7.78 3.75
N ILE A 62 -5.65 -6.65 4.42
CA ILE A 62 -4.32 -6.05 4.59
C ILE A 62 -3.86 -6.30 6.02
N LEU A 63 -2.72 -6.97 6.17
CA LEU A 63 -2.08 -7.19 7.46
C LEU A 63 -0.88 -6.25 7.60
N VAL A 64 -0.75 -5.66 8.78
CA VAL A 64 0.39 -4.83 9.20
C VAL A 64 1.15 -5.57 10.29
N SER A 65 2.49 -5.47 10.30
CA SER A 65 3.31 -6.14 11.30
C SER A 65 3.11 -5.58 12.72
N GLN A 66 2.64 -4.34 12.81
CA GLN A 66 2.35 -3.63 14.05
C GLN A 66 1.32 -2.53 13.79
N GLN A 67 0.62 -2.08 14.82
CA GLN A 67 -0.40 -1.00 14.75
C GLN A 67 0.16 0.37 15.13
N GLN A 68 1.48 0.51 15.15
CA GLN A 68 2.18 1.74 15.50
C GLN A 68 3.30 2.00 14.50
N TYR A 69 3.56 3.27 14.19
CA TYR A 69 4.72 3.67 13.40
C TYR A 69 5.53 4.72 14.14
N GLN A 70 6.84 4.62 13.99
CA GLN A 70 7.77 5.50 14.66
C GLN A 70 7.77 6.88 13.98
N THR A 71 7.42 7.93 14.72
CA THR A 71 7.59 9.30 14.21
C THR A 71 9.07 9.64 14.08
N CYS A 72 9.40 10.46 13.10
CA CYS A 72 10.77 10.81 12.72
C CYS A 72 10.83 12.27 12.24
N THR A 73 12.03 12.85 12.22
CA THR A 73 12.27 14.22 11.71
C THR A 73 13.15 14.26 10.48
N THR A 74 13.88 13.18 10.15
CA THR A 74 14.68 13.05 8.93
C THR A 74 14.38 11.76 8.19
N THR A 75 14.57 11.75 6.87
CA THR A 75 14.36 10.57 6.02
C THR A 75 15.17 9.36 6.49
N GLN A 76 16.40 9.59 6.92
CA GLN A 76 17.28 8.57 7.46
C GLN A 76 16.71 7.93 8.72
N GLN A 77 16.20 8.73 9.66
CA GLN A 77 15.55 8.23 10.88
C GLN A 77 14.28 7.45 10.57
N CYS A 78 13.45 7.96 9.65
CA CYS A 78 12.22 7.27 9.25
C CYS A 78 12.53 5.86 8.71
N GLY A 79 13.63 5.72 7.97
CA GLY A 79 14.03 4.46 7.36
C GLY A 79 14.62 3.41 8.31
N LEU A 80 14.84 3.73 9.59
CA LEU A 80 15.40 2.78 10.57
C LEU A 80 14.41 1.69 10.99
N GLN A 81 13.11 1.97 10.90
CA GLN A 81 12.05 1.05 11.34
C GLN A 81 10.94 0.93 10.28
N PRO A 82 11.23 0.30 9.13
CA PRO A 82 10.23 0.04 8.11
C PRO A 82 9.14 -0.88 8.66
N LEU A 83 7.88 -0.53 8.41
CA LEU A 83 6.73 -1.34 8.78
C LEU A 83 6.41 -2.33 7.66
N GLN A 84 6.29 -3.61 7.98
CA GLN A 84 5.93 -4.61 6.98
C GLN A 84 4.41 -4.70 6.81
N VAL A 85 3.98 -4.73 5.56
CA VAL A 85 2.57 -4.81 5.17
C VAL A 85 2.40 -5.95 4.18
N SER A 86 1.26 -6.63 4.24
CA SER A 86 0.89 -7.61 3.23
C SER A 86 -0.56 -7.54 2.82
N ILE A 87 -0.83 -7.72 1.53
CA ILE A 87 -2.17 -7.94 0.97
C ILE A 87 -2.32 -9.45 0.78
N GLN A 88 -3.35 -10.05 1.38
CA GLN A 88 -3.54 -11.51 1.38
C GLN A 88 -4.93 -11.89 0.89
N GLY A 89 -5.00 -12.94 0.07
CA GLY A 89 -6.23 -13.63 -0.26
C GLY A 89 -6.68 -14.57 0.87
N GLN A 90 -7.94 -14.50 1.25
CA GLN A 90 -8.57 -15.39 2.24
C GLN A 90 -9.13 -16.63 1.54
N GLY A 91 -8.23 -17.43 0.93
CA GLY A 91 -8.60 -18.61 0.15
C GLY A 91 -8.86 -18.35 -1.35
N GLY A 92 -8.57 -17.14 -1.84
CA GLY A 92 -8.66 -16.79 -3.26
C GLY A 92 -7.40 -16.09 -3.79
N LEU A 93 -7.09 -16.30 -5.06
CA LEU A 93 -6.01 -15.60 -5.76
C LEU A 93 -6.47 -14.21 -6.21
N PHE A 94 -5.52 -13.30 -6.43
CA PHE A 94 -5.75 -12.01 -7.07
C PHE A 94 -4.65 -11.70 -8.08
N ARG A 95 -4.97 -10.87 -9.08
CA ARG A 95 -4.05 -10.56 -10.19
C ARG A 95 -3.54 -9.13 -10.15
N GLY A 96 -4.38 -8.21 -9.69
CA GLY A 96 -4.07 -6.80 -9.60
C GLY A 96 -4.35 -6.23 -8.22
N PHE A 97 -3.65 -5.16 -7.89
CA PHE A 97 -3.96 -4.33 -6.74
C PHE A 97 -3.41 -2.92 -6.96
N ILE A 98 -3.97 -1.97 -6.21
CA ILE A 98 -3.44 -0.62 -5.99
C ILE A 98 -3.63 -0.29 -4.51
N VAL A 99 -2.61 0.23 -3.84
CA VAL A 99 -2.64 0.54 -2.40
C VAL A 99 -1.94 1.85 -2.08
N GLN A 100 -2.52 2.59 -1.14
CA GLN A 100 -2.00 3.83 -0.57
C GLN A 100 -2.17 3.81 0.95
N ALA A 101 -1.38 4.60 1.66
CA ALA A 101 -1.57 4.88 3.08
C ALA A 101 -2.28 6.22 3.20
N ARG A 102 -3.48 6.26 3.78
CA ARG A 102 -4.31 7.47 3.87
C ARG A 102 -4.72 7.73 5.30
N THR A 103 -5.14 8.95 5.60
CA THR A 103 -5.79 9.23 6.89
C THR A 103 -7.12 8.49 6.98
N PRO A 104 -7.48 7.90 8.14
CA PRO A 104 -8.76 7.20 8.30
C PRO A 104 -10.00 8.07 8.05
N SER A 105 -9.87 9.40 8.18
CA SER A 105 -10.94 10.39 7.95
C SER A 105 -11.35 10.56 6.49
N GLY A 106 -10.80 9.77 5.56
CA GLY A 106 -11.18 9.81 4.15
C GLY A 106 -10.43 10.85 3.32
N GLY A 107 -9.28 11.34 3.81
CA GLY A 107 -8.39 12.19 3.02
C GLY A 107 -7.89 11.47 1.77
N SER A 108 -7.66 12.21 0.68
CA SER A 108 -7.15 11.63 -0.58
C SER A 108 -5.63 11.53 -0.61
N ARG A 109 -4.88 12.24 0.24
CA ARG A 109 -3.41 12.19 0.26
C ARG A 109 -2.90 10.79 0.60
N SER A 110 -1.97 10.29 -0.19
CA SER A 110 -1.14 9.13 0.11
C SER A 110 0.09 9.55 0.89
N TRP A 111 0.42 8.81 1.93
CA TRP A 111 1.52 9.10 2.85
C TRP A 111 2.63 8.05 2.78
N GLY A 112 3.87 8.52 2.94
CA GLY A 112 5.01 7.65 3.13
C GLY A 112 5.54 7.04 1.84
N GLN A 113 6.56 6.22 2.00
CA GLN A 113 7.26 5.54 0.92
C GLN A 113 6.96 4.04 0.97
N PHE A 114 6.91 3.43 -0.21
CA PHE A 114 6.62 2.01 -0.38
C PHE A 114 7.83 1.31 -0.98
N PHE A 115 8.13 0.12 -0.48
CA PHE A 115 9.26 -0.68 -0.94
C PHE A 115 8.78 -2.12 -1.18
N PRO A 116 8.65 -2.56 -2.44
CA PRO A 116 8.37 -3.96 -2.75
C PRO A 116 9.37 -4.90 -2.05
N LEU A 117 8.89 -5.92 -1.36
CA LEU A 117 9.75 -6.95 -0.75
C LEU A 117 9.88 -8.20 -1.64
N GLN A 118 9.02 -8.33 -2.65
CA GLN A 118 9.04 -9.40 -3.63
C GLN A 118 9.33 -8.80 -5.01
N THR A 119 10.29 -9.39 -5.72
CA THR A 119 10.64 -8.96 -7.07
C THR A 119 9.53 -9.36 -8.05
N GLY A 120 9.23 -8.48 -9.01
CA GLY A 120 8.37 -8.82 -10.14
C GLY A 120 6.86 -8.80 -9.90
N ASP A 121 6.37 -8.65 -8.67
CA ASP A 121 4.93 -8.60 -8.36
C ASP A 121 4.37 -7.19 -8.16
N SER A 122 5.23 -6.24 -7.78
CA SER A 122 4.82 -4.88 -7.36
C SER A 122 5.79 -3.81 -7.84
N LYS A 123 5.27 -2.62 -8.12
CA LYS A 123 6.03 -1.41 -8.42
C LYS A 123 5.40 -0.19 -7.75
N VAL A 124 6.24 0.81 -7.49
CA VAL A 124 5.80 2.12 -7.01
C VAL A 124 5.57 3.02 -8.21
N ILE A 125 4.46 3.76 -8.19
CA ILE A 125 4.14 4.79 -9.17
C ILE A 125 3.91 6.12 -8.44
N GLN A 126 4.25 7.22 -9.10
CA GLN A 126 3.93 8.56 -8.64
C GLN A 126 2.53 8.94 -9.10
N CYS A 127 1.62 9.17 -8.17
CA CYS A 127 0.31 9.73 -8.46
C CYS A 127 0.25 11.19 -7.97
N GLN A 128 -0.75 11.95 -8.43
CA GLN A 128 -0.92 13.36 -8.06
C GLN A 128 -1.06 13.54 -6.54
N ASN A 129 -1.67 12.57 -5.86
CA ASN A 129 -1.92 12.60 -4.42
C ASN A 129 -0.81 11.92 -3.58
N GLY A 130 0.31 11.49 -4.20
CA GLY A 130 1.44 10.87 -3.52
C GLY A 130 1.86 9.52 -4.11
N LEU A 131 2.82 8.88 -3.45
CA LEU A 131 3.35 7.57 -3.87
C LEU A 131 2.30 6.48 -3.68
N THR A 132 2.31 5.53 -4.62
CA THR A 132 1.30 4.47 -4.69
C THR A 132 1.97 3.17 -5.09
N LEU A 133 1.62 2.08 -4.41
CA LEU A 133 2.10 0.74 -4.78
C LEU A 133 1.02 0.01 -5.57
N THR A 134 1.43 -0.68 -6.64
CA THR A 134 0.53 -1.40 -7.54
C THR A 134 1.23 -2.62 -8.12
N HIS A 135 0.46 -3.55 -8.66
CA HIS A 135 0.99 -4.68 -9.40
C HIS A 135 1.78 -4.29 -10.67
N THR A 136 2.75 -5.12 -11.02
CA THR A 136 3.57 -5.06 -12.26
C THR A 136 2.98 -5.89 -13.38
N ALA A 137 2.44 -7.07 -13.07
CA ALA A 137 1.90 -8.05 -14.02
C ALA A 137 0.60 -8.69 -13.48
N ASN A 138 -0.17 -9.32 -14.37
CA ASN A 138 -1.48 -9.91 -14.09
C ASN A 138 -1.42 -11.41 -13.70
N ASN A 139 -0.25 -11.92 -13.33
CA ASN A 139 -0.09 -13.26 -12.76
C ASN A 139 -0.88 -13.43 -11.46
N ASP A 140 -1.28 -14.67 -11.17
CA ASP A 140 -1.97 -14.99 -9.92
C ASP A 140 -1.05 -14.79 -8.71
N LYS A 141 -1.60 -14.16 -7.67
CA LYS A 141 -0.94 -13.86 -6.40
C LYS A 141 -1.84 -14.30 -5.25
N ASN A 142 -1.24 -14.94 -4.27
CA ASN A 142 -1.89 -15.25 -2.98
C ASN A 142 -1.58 -14.16 -1.94
N ILE A 143 -0.37 -13.61 -2.01
CA ILE A 143 0.17 -12.64 -1.08
C ILE A 143 1.09 -11.69 -1.82
N VAL A 144 1.03 -10.42 -1.45
CA VAL A 144 2.03 -9.41 -1.83
C VAL A 144 2.55 -8.75 -0.56
N ARG A 145 3.88 -8.62 -0.45
CA ARG A 145 4.56 -8.00 0.69
C ARG A 145 5.31 -6.74 0.29
N PHE A 146 5.20 -5.71 1.11
CA PHE A 146 5.96 -4.47 0.96
C PHE A 146 6.32 -3.89 2.32
N ALA A 147 7.41 -3.15 2.37
CA ALA A 147 7.73 -2.29 3.49
C ALA A 147 7.17 -0.88 3.25
N TRP A 148 6.78 -0.23 4.33
CA TRP A 148 6.31 1.14 4.34
C TRP A 148 7.12 1.97 5.34
N ILE A 149 7.52 3.16 4.90
CA ILE A 149 8.33 4.10 5.69
C ILE A 149 7.54 5.42 5.81
N PRO A 150 7.31 5.94 7.02
CA PRO A 150 6.63 7.23 7.19
C PRO A 150 7.48 8.38 6.64
N GLU A 151 6.83 9.48 6.27
CA GLU A 151 7.50 10.74 5.93
C GLU A 151 7.97 11.49 7.20
N PRO A 152 9.06 12.27 7.11
CA PRO A 152 9.47 13.18 8.17
C PRO A 152 8.33 14.10 8.61
N GLY A 153 8.16 14.26 9.92
CA GLY A 153 7.14 15.16 10.48
C GLY A 153 5.72 14.60 10.52
N MET A 154 5.46 13.38 10.02
CA MET A 154 4.13 12.76 10.15
C MET A 154 3.71 12.62 11.62
N ARG A 155 2.46 13.01 11.93
CA ARG A 155 1.83 12.91 13.26
C ARG A 155 0.40 12.39 13.23
N ASP A 156 -0.14 12.09 12.05
CA ASP A 156 -1.51 11.63 11.88
C ASP A 156 -1.62 10.11 11.94
N GLN A 157 -2.78 9.60 12.34
CA GLN A 157 -3.08 8.20 12.11
C GLN A 157 -3.16 7.92 10.61
N VAL A 158 -2.69 6.75 10.20
CA VAL A 158 -2.80 6.29 8.82
C VAL A 158 -3.38 4.89 8.74
N GLN A 159 -3.99 4.56 7.62
CA GLN A 159 -4.53 3.25 7.32
C GLN A 159 -4.20 2.93 5.87
N PHE A 160 -3.81 1.69 5.58
CA PHE A 160 -3.68 1.26 4.20
C PHE A 160 -5.06 1.01 3.63
N VAL A 161 -5.31 1.59 2.47
CA VAL A 161 -6.50 1.36 1.66
C VAL A 161 -6.07 0.84 0.31
N ALA A 162 -6.64 -0.29 -0.07
CA ALA A 162 -6.37 -0.92 -1.34
C ALA A 162 -7.64 -1.21 -2.13
N THR A 163 -7.45 -1.33 -3.43
CA THR A 163 -8.39 -2.01 -4.31
C THR A 163 -7.70 -3.24 -4.86
N VAL A 164 -8.37 -4.39 -4.72
CA VAL A 164 -7.85 -5.70 -5.13
C VAL A 164 -8.68 -6.21 -6.30
N VAL A 165 -7.99 -6.67 -7.36
CA VAL A 165 -8.59 -7.15 -8.60
C VAL A 165 -8.34 -8.65 -8.70
N GLN A 166 -9.41 -9.42 -8.64
CA GLN A 166 -9.36 -10.87 -8.80
C GLN A 166 -9.20 -11.24 -10.28
N ASN A 167 -10.01 -10.61 -11.13
CA ASN A 167 -9.99 -10.74 -12.58
C ASN A 167 -10.60 -9.46 -13.20
N LEU A 168 -10.64 -9.36 -14.53
CA LEU A 168 -11.13 -8.16 -15.23
C LEU A 168 -12.58 -7.76 -14.87
N ARG A 169 -13.40 -8.68 -14.34
CA ARG A 169 -14.82 -8.48 -13.99
C ARG A 169 -15.07 -8.38 -12.49
N THR A 170 -14.07 -8.67 -11.66
CA THR A 170 -14.25 -8.81 -10.21
C THR A 170 -13.23 -7.95 -9.47
N ILE A 171 -13.70 -6.79 -9.01
CA ILE A 171 -12.90 -5.71 -8.40
C ILE A 171 -13.45 -5.40 -7.02
N TYR A 172 -12.60 -5.46 -6.00
CA TYR A 172 -12.94 -5.21 -4.59
C TYR A 172 -12.25 -3.94 -4.09
N PRO A 173 -12.89 -2.77 -4.19
CA PRO A 173 -12.33 -1.54 -3.65
C PRO A 173 -12.48 -1.46 -2.13
N GLY A 174 -11.70 -0.59 -1.48
CA GLY A 174 -11.83 -0.29 -0.05
C GLY A 174 -11.46 -1.45 0.88
N VAL A 175 -10.47 -2.25 0.49
CA VAL A 175 -9.85 -3.22 1.41
C VAL A 175 -8.97 -2.41 2.37
N TYR A 176 -9.25 -2.45 3.66
CA TYR A 176 -8.56 -1.64 4.67
C TYR A 176 -7.68 -2.49 5.58
N SER A 177 -6.55 -1.93 6.04
CA SER A 177 -5.76 -2.50 7.14
C SER A 177 -6.33 -2.10 8.51
N ALA A 178 -5.73 -2.60 9.59
CA ALA A 178 -5.82 -1.90 10.88
C ALA A 178 -5.20 -0.49 10.78
N GLN A 179 -5.67 0.43 11.62
CA GLN A 179 -5.10 1.78 11.71
C GLN A 179 -3.74 1.75 12.40
N LEU A 180 -2.79 2.53 11.89
CA LEU A 180 -1.48 2.76 12.48
C LEU A 180 -1.48 4.06 13.26
N ARG A 181 -1.03 4.00 14.51
CA ARG A 181 -0.88 5.15 15.39
C ARG A 181 0.57 5.66 15.37
N PRO A 182 0.80 6.98 15.31
CA PRO A 182 2.13 7.52 15.52
C PRO A 182 2.56 7.29 16.96
N VAL A 183 3.80 6.85 17.16
CA VAL A 183 4.47 6.87 18.46
C VAL A 183 5.66 7.82 18.40
N GLY A 184 5.85 8.61 19.46
CA GLY A 184 7.01 9.50 19.59
C GLY A 184 8.29 8.69 19.45
N ALA A 185 9.32 9.22 18.76
CA ALA A 185 10.66 8.65 18.91
C ALA A 185 11.00 8.86 20.37
N GLY A 186 10.89 7.79 21.17
CA GLY A 186 11.45 7.80 22.50
C GLY A 186 12.86 8.35 22.32
N LEU A 187 13.12 9.53 22.88
CA LEU A 187 14.48 10.03 22.96
C LEU A 187 15.31 8.86 23.51
N PRO A 188 16.48 8.54 22.94
CA PRO A 188 17.37 7.57 23.59
C PRO A 188 17.72 8.13 24.97
N GLY A 189 16.96 7.71 25.99
CA GLY A 189 16.98 8.35 27.31
C GLY A 189 15.73 8.24 28.18
N SER A 190 14.55 7.81 27.69
CA SER A 190 13.43 7.54 28.60
C SER A 190 13.61 6.18 29.29
N ALA A 191 14.19 6.23 30.49
CA ALA A 191 14.31 5.10 31.41
C ALA A 191 12.96 4.39 31.62
N PRO A 192 12.95 3.07 31.91
CA PRO A 192 11.73 2.38 32.28
C PRO A 192 11.16 3.04 33.55
N LEU A 193 9.87 3.36 33.50
CA LEU A 193 9.07 3.80 34.64
C LEU A 193 9.22 2.76 35.76
N LYS A 194 9.94 3.10 36.83
CA LYS A 194 10.01 2.26 38.03
C LYS A 194 8.59 2.14 38.59
N THR A 195 8.06 0.93 38.60
CA THR A 195 6.83 0.56 39.29
C THR A 195 6.91 1.07 40.72
N ALA A 196 6.06 2.04 41.09
CA ALA A 196 5.96 2.53 42.44
C ALA A 196 5.55 1.35 43.34
N GLY A 197 6.40 1.07 44.34
CA GLY A 197 6.13 0.03 45.33
C GLY A 197 4.85 0.34 46.08
N VAL A 198 3.92 -0.60 46.07
CA VAL A 198 2.80 -0.61 47.00
C VAL A 198 3.37 -1.04 48.35
N ILE A 199 3.71 -0.06 49.19
CA ILE A 199 4.06 -0.30 50.60
C ILE A 199 2.75 -0.65 51.30
N SER A 200 2.54 -1.94 51.55
CA SER A 200 1.45 -2.44 52.38
C SER A 200 1.75 -2.09 53.84
N LEU A 201 1.09 -1.05 54.36
CA LEU A 201 1.08 -0.73 55.78
C LEU A 201 0.12 -1.69 56.49
N VAL A 202 0.66 -2.81 56.99
CA VAL A 202 -0.04 -3.66 57.95
C VAL A 202 0.08 -3.01 59.32
N THR A 203 -0.90 -2.19 59.70
CA THR A 203 -1.02 -1.69 61.07
C THR A 203 -1.51 -2.81 61.98
N SER A 204 -0.61 -3.32 62.83
CA SER A 204 -0.97 -4.18 63.97
C SER A 204 -1.74 -3.37 65.00
N VAL A 205 -2.99 -3.76 65.29
CA VAL A 205 -3.70 -3.31 66.48
C VAL A 205 -3.31 -4.24 67.63
N ILE A 206 -2.33 -3.81 68.41
CA ILE A 206 -2.13 -4.30 69.78
C ILE A 206 -2.95 -3.37 70.67
N ALA A 207 -4.08 -3.86 71.19
CA ALA A 207 -4.79 -3.23 72.30
C ALA A 207 -4.71 -4.19 73.48
N ILE A 208 -3.93 -3.77 74.48
CA ILE A 208 -3.76 -4.37 75.79
C ILE A 208 -4.58 -3.52 76.79
N LEU A 209 -5.24 -4.18 77.74
CA LEU A 209 -5.83 -3.73 79.02
C LEU A 209 -7.18 -2.97 79.00
N LEU A 210 -8.26 -3.70 79.33
CA LEU A 210 -8.86 -3.73 80.67
C LEU A 210 -9.31 -5.16 81.00
#